data_AF-A0A7S6WPJ7-F1
#
_entry.id   AF-A0A7S6WPJ7-F1
#
_cell.length_a   1.000
_cell.length_b   1.000
_cell.length_c   1.000
_cell.angle_alpha   90.00
_cell.angle_beta   90.00
_cell.angle_gamma   90.00
#
_symmetry.space_group_name_H-M   'P 1'
#
loop_
_entity.id
_entity.type
_entity.pdbx_description
1 polymer ?
#
loop_
_entity_poly.entity_id
_entity_poly.type
_entity_poly.pdbx_seq_one_letter_code
_entity_poly.pdbx_strand_id
1 'polypeptide(L)'
;MKTVKLLFLLTSLAVISSAGCASMYIRGSNPVQRAVSAAELIIDGNVSDDYIKVYKTETAKAEASMTAMLDKAEQNNIYYADIADNISDWILLYQRILTLQKMYPEGLKGKNEFTVFEAKDYSGLKDKAYTKATEALYNEALRLVKSSANDSQKIEKVLTYLKRAKKYSHHLDNEINSLGAEVTYNAAEALFYTNKPESLIKSYKYYMLADSWISDYKGSLGKARNAEQKAARLYIDEGNYNMSLKDYAAFRRAKLSYQKAENIIRGIAARELDEVNKKLTVRLAIVIKENGYYNEESKIAYAVKSELASSNSGPEIIEINFIKRNGNYILDFIDIRNADLVFAPADSYGKVKEIYGPVNISRTAVSKTVNGILYTGEITEQSQTVTVYAQNDFILYDVRSWRKTEQRYFTNETNKLTKNFTLRQYAGAPQAKPDNFDPGFLYIAGQYNRFFPELMQADNFSQLLTNYGSLTPLGKELCNAVKNLQYSDKPDR
;
A
#
# COMPACT_ATOMS: atom_id res chain seq x y z
N MET A 1 37.33 37.90 22.61
CA MET A 1 36.32 37.61 21.56
C MET A 1 35.14 36.71 21.98
N LYS A 2 34.91 36.42 23.26
CA LYS A 2 33.70 35.70 23.74
C LYS A 2 32.63 36.63 24.35
N THR A 3 32.99 37.86 24.70
CA THR A 3 32.10 38.84 25.35
C THR A 3 31.18 39.59 24.38
N VAL A 4 31.58 39.73 23.10
CA VAL A 4 30.75 40.45 22.10
C VAL A 4 29.60 39.60 21.56
N LYS A 5 29.75 38.27 21.50
CA LYS A 5 28.65 37.35 21.11
C LYS A 5 27.59 37.19 22.20
N LEU A 6 27.96 37.31 23.48
CA LEU A 6 27.00 37.23 24.59
C LEU A 6 26.13 38.49 24.66
N LEU A 7 26.70 39.66 24.35
CA LEU A 7 25.96 40.92 24.31
C LEU A 7 24.97 40.98 23.13
N PHE A 8 25.31 40.39 21.97
CA PHE A 8 24.40 40.29 20.82
C PHE A 8 23.26 39.27 21.02
N LEU A 9 23.48 38.22 21.82
CA LEU A 9 22.42 37.27 22.19
C LEU A 9 21.48 37.83 23.26
N LEU A 10 22.00 38.65 24.19
CA LEU A 10 21.19 39.33 25.22
C LEU A 10 20.40 40.52 24.66
N THR A 11 20.91 41.23 23.65
CA THR A 11 20.13 42.28 22.97
C THR A 11 19.08 41.73 22.01
N SER A 12 19.30 40.55 21.43
CA SER A 12 18.27 39.87 20.63
C SER A 12 17.19 39.18 21.48
N LEU A 13 17.49 38.79 22.73
CA LEU A 13 16.48 38.32 23.69
C LEU A 13 15.71 39.49 24.37
N ALA A 14 16.34 40.65 24.55
CA ALA A 14 15.71 41.83 25.16
C ALA A 14 14.71 42.56 24.22
N VAL A 15 14.81 42.35 22.91
CA VAL A 15 13.78 42.81 21.94
C VAL A 15 12.56 41.88 21.91
N ILE A 16 12.67 40.66 22.46
CA ILE A 16 11.55 39.71 22.56
C ILE A 16 10.82 39.83 23.91
N SER A 17 11.45 40.38 24.95
CA SER A 17 10.84 40.57 26.28
C SER A 17 10.13 41.92 26.50
N SER A 18 9.99 42.76 25.47
CA SER A 18 9.19 44.00 25.50
C SER A 18 7.88 43.92 24.70
N ALA A 19 7.51 42.74 24.22
CA ALA A 19 6.13 42.44 23.87
C ALA A 19 5.33 42.33 25.18
N GLY A 20 4.80 43.47 25.67
CA GLY A 20 3.93 43.51 26.84
C GLY A 20 2.82 42.47 26.74
N CYS A 21 2.40 41.92 27.89
CA CYS A 21 1.38 40.87 28.01
C CYS A 21 0.13 41.19 27.16
N ALA A 22 -0.22 42.48 26.98
CA ALA A 22 -1.30 42.96 26.14
C ALA A 22 -1.26 42.48 24.68
N SER A 23 -0.07 42.42 24.06
CA SER A 23 0.09 42.00 22.66
C SER A 23 -0.19 40.50 22.44
N MET A 24 0.01 39.66 23.47
CA MET A 24 -0.29 38.22 23.43
C MET A 24 -1.80 37.93 23.41
N TYR A 25 -2.63 38.88 23.85
CA TYR A 25 -4.08 38.75 23.87
C TYR A 25 -4.75 39.19 22.56
N ILE A 26 -3.98 39.76 21.61
CA ILE A 26 -4.49 40.17 20.30
C ILE A 26 -4.72 38.95 19.41
N ARG A 27 -5.95 38.86 18.87
CA ARG A 27 -6.38 37.81 17.96
C ARG A 27 -6.68 38.38 16.58
N GLY A 28 -6.46 37.61 15.53
CA GLY A 28 -6.81 37.99 14.16
C GLY A 28 -5.70 37.68 13.15
N SER A 29 -6.11 37.19 11.98
CA SER A 29 -5.19 36.80 10.90
C SER A 29 -4.76 37.99 10.03
N ASN A 30 -5.58 39.04 9.96
CA ASN A 30 -5.32 40.26 9.20
C ASN A 30 -5.26 41.51 10.12
N PRO A 31 -4.71 42.65 9.65
CA PRO A 31 -4.60 43.87 10.45
C PRO A 31 -5.92 44.39 11.02
N VAL A 32 -7.03 44.27 10.28
CA VAL A 32 -8.34 44.75 10.72
C VAL A 32 -8.89 43.90 11.87
N GLN A 33 -8.81 42.57 11.77
CA GLN A 33 -9.21 41.65 12.83
C GLN A 33 -8.41 41.88 14.12
N ARG A 34 -7.11 42.15 14.00
CA ARG A 34 -6.27 42.48 15.16
C ARG A 34 -6.64 43.82 15.79
N ALA A 35 -6.99 44.82 14.98
CA ALA A 35 -7.51 46.09 15.50
C ALA A 35 -8.88 45.91 16.18
N VAL A 36 -9.79 45.08 15.64
CA VAL A 36 -11.05 44.71 16.29
C VAL A 36 -10.77 44.08 17.65
N SER A 37 -9.87 43.10 17.72
CA SER A 37 -9.49 42.45 18.97
C SER A 37 -8.86 43.43 19.98
N ALA A 38 -8.05 44.38 19.52
CA ALA A 38 -7.47 45.42 20.38
C ALA A 38 -8.56 46.35 20.94
N ALA A 39 -9.53 46.74 20.10
CA ALA A 39 -10.66 47.57 20.51
C ALA A 39 -11.54 46.84 21.53
N GLU A 40 -11.82 45.55 21.33
CA GLU A 40 -12.59 44.72 22.26
C GLU A 40 -11.91 44.63 23.63
N LEU A 41 -10.59 44.46 23.70
CA LEU A 41 -9.87 44.44 24.98
C LEU A 41 -10.04 45.75 25.77
N ILE A 42 -10.06 46.90 25.10
CA ILE A 42 -10.32 48.19 25.75
C ILE A 42 -11.78 48.29 26.20
N ILE A 43 -12.74 47.83 25.37
CA ILE A 43 -14.17 47.77 25.73
C ILE A 43 -14.39 46.90 26.98
N ASP A 44 -13.65 45.79 27.09
CA ASP A 44 -13.68 44.87 28.23
C ASP A 44 -13.00 45.44 29.49
N GLY A 45 -12.49 46.68 29.44
CA GLY A 45 -11.92 47.40 30.57
C GLY A 45 -10.40 47.32 30.69
N ASN A 46 -9.69 46.74 29.72
CA ASN A 46 -8.22 46.71 29.73
C ASN A 46 -7.64 48.04 29.23
N VAL A 47 -7.51 49.01 30.14
CA VAL A 47 -7.19 50.41 29.82
C VAL A 47 -5.78 50.87 30.23
N SER A 48 -4.84 49.94 30.48
CA SER A 48 -3.45 50.33 30.80
C SER A 48 -2.72 50.88 29.56
N ASP A 49 -1.62 51.61 29.79
CA ASP A 49 -0.78 52.18 28.72
C ASP A 49 -0.39 51.14 27.64
N ASP A 50 -0.11 49.89 28.04
CA ASP A 50 0.23 48.81 27.11
C ASP A 50 -0.91 48.47 26.15
N TYR A 51 -2.15 48.38 26.64
CA TYR A 51 -3.33 48.10 25.79
C TYR A 51 -3.68 49.29 24.91
N ILE A 52 -3.54 50.52 25.42
CA ILE A 52 -3.72 51.76 24.64
C ILE A 52 -2.69 51.80 23.48
N LYS A 53 -1.42 51.47 23.76
CA LYS A 53 -0.35 51.44 22.76
C LYS A 53 -0.58 50.36 21.70
N VAL A 54 -1.03 49.17 22.11
CA VAL A 54 -1.37 48.07 21.19
C VAL A 54 -2.56 48.46 20.31
N TYR A 55 -3.62 49.06 20.87
CA TYR A 55 -4.75 49.58 20.11
C TYR A 55 -4.31 50.60 19.05
N LYS A 56 -3.51 51.60 19.43
CA LYS A 56 -2.98 52.61 18.49
C LYS A 56 -2.19 51.94 17.36
N THR A 57 -1.35 50.97 17.70
CA THR A 57 -0.50 50.27 16.74
C THR A 57 -1.30 49.44 15.74
N GLU A 58 -2.25 48.63 16.22
CA GLU A 58 -3.03 47.76 15.33
C GLU A 58 -4.07 48.55 14.53
N THR A 59 -4.66 49.61 15.09
CA THR A 59 -5.58 50.49 14.35
C THR A 59 -4.86 51.24 13.23
N ALA A 60 -3.66 51.78 13.48
CA ALA A 60 -2.85 52.41 12.41
C ALA A 60 -2.48 51.41 11.29
N LYS A 61 -2.16 50.16 11.64
CA LYS A 61 -1.91 49.10 10.64
C LYS A 61 -3.18 48.74 9.87
N ALA A 62 -4.33 48.70 10.53
CA ALA A 62 -5.61 48.47 9.88
C ALA A 62 -5.94 49.58 8.88
N GLU A 63 -5.82 50.85 9.29
CA GLU A 63 -6.03 52.02 8.43
C GLU A 63 -5.12 52.01 7.20
N ALA A 64 -3.82 51.77 7.40
CA ALA A 64 -2.87 51.66 6.30
C ALA A 64 -3.23 50.51 5.33
N SER A 65 -3.63 49.36 5.86
CA SER A 65 -4.07 48.21 5.06
C SER A 65 -5.36 48.51 4.27
N MET A 66 -6.34 49.16 4.91
CA MET A 66 -7.62 49.52 4.30
C MET A 66 -7.42 50.56 3.19
N THR A 67 -6.58 51.56 3.43
CA THR A 67 -6.19 52.58 2.44
C THR A 67 -5.50 51.94 1.25
N ALA A 68 -4.52 51.07 1.48
CA ALA A 68 -3.82 50.38 0.40
C ALA A 68 -4.76 49.49 -0.44
N MET A 69 -5.80 48.90 0.15
CA MET A 69 -6.82 48.14 -0.60
C MET A 69 -7.71 49.06 -1.44
N LEU A 70 -8.11 50.20 -0.90
CA LEU A 70 -8.88 51.21 -1.64
C LEU A 70 -8.09 51.75 -2.83
N ASP A 71 -6.83 52.14 -2.63
CA ASP A 71 -5.97 52.66 -3.70
C ASP A 71 -5.80 51.66 -4.85
N LYS A 72 -5.60 50.37 -4.52
CA LYS A 72 -5.52 49.30 -5.53
C LYS A 72 -6.85 49.11 -6.27
N ALA A 73 -7.96 49.15 -5.55
CA ALA A 73 -9.29 48.98 -6.13
C ALA A 73 -9.69 50.15 -7.05
N GLU A 74 -9.19 51.35 -6.80
CA GLU A 74 -9.35 52.50 -7.70
C GLU A 74 -8.59 52.32 -9.02
N GLN A 75 -7.41 51.70 -8.97
CA GLN A 75 -6.60 51.42 -10.16
C GLN A 75 -7.11 50.23 -10.98
N ASN A 76 -7.61 49.18 -10.31
CA ASN A 76 -8.13 47.99 -10.98
C ASN A 76 -9.30 47.39 -10.19
N ASN A 77 -10.45 47.32 -10.85
CA ASN A 77 -11.70 46.89 -10.22
C ASN A 77 -11.64 45.45 -9.65
N ILE A 78 -10.72 44.59 -10.10
CA ILE A 78 -10.59 43.22 -9.53
C ILE A 78 -10.26 43.23 -8.03
N TYR A 79 -9.57 44.26 -7.55
CA TYR A 79 -9.22 44.38 -6.13
C TYR A 79 -10.40 44.78 -5.24
N TYR A 80 -11.55 45.16 -5.81
CA TYR A 80 -12.79 45.24 -5.00
C TYR A 80 -13.19 43.88 -4.44
N ALA A 81 -12.75 42.75 -5.02
CA ALA A 81 -12.99 41.43 -4.43
C ALA A 81 -12.27 41.24 -3.09
N ASP A 82 -11.08 41.83 -2.94
CA ASP A 82 -10.33 41.78 -1.68
C ASP A 82 -10.98 42.68 -0.63
N ILE A 83 -11.51 43.85 -1.05
CA ILE A 83 -12.35 44.68 -0.17
C ILE A 83 -13.61 43.92 0.23
N ALA A 84 -14.31 43.29 -0.72
CA ALA A 84 -15.55 42.55 -0.46
C ALA A 84 -15.36 41.38 0.54
N ASP A 85 -14.22 40.69 0.50
CA ASP A 85 -13.92 39.64 1.48
C ASP A 85 -13.66 40.18 2.89
N ASN A 86 -13.20 41.43 3.03
CA ASN A 86 -12.82 42.03 4.31
C ASN A 86 -13.81 43.08 4.84
N ILE A 87 -14.77 43.53 4.04
CA ILE A 87 -15.63 44.67 4.38
C ILE A 87 -16.46 44.46 5.64
N SER A 88 -16.81 43.21 5.96
CA SER A 88 -17.51 42.87 7.20
C SER A 88 -16.64 43.14 8.43
N ASP A 89 -15.34 42.84 8.36
CA ASP A 89 -14.38 43.13 9.43
C ASP A 89 -14.17 44.65 9.58
N TRP A 90 -14.23 45.39 8.46
CA TRP A 90 -14.11 46.86 8.47
C TRP A 90 -15.30 47.51 9.17
N ILE A 91 -16.51 47.03 8.88
CA ILE A 91 -17.75 47.48 9.54
C ILE A 91 -17.72 47.11 11.03
N LEU A 92 -17.21 45.91 11.38
CA LEU A 92 -17.06 45.52 12.77
C LEU A 92 -16.08 46.42 13.53
N LEU A 93 -14.93 46.75 12.92
CA LEU A 93 -13.97 47.69 13.51
C LEU A 93 -14.62 49.06 13.74
N TYR A 94 -15.33 49.59 12.75
CA TYR A 94 -16.11 50.82 12.89
C TYR A 94 -17.06 50.78 14.09
N GLN A 95 -17.83 49.69 14.24
CA GLN A 95 -18.75 49.52 15.38
C GLN A 95 -18.03 49.49 16.73
N ARG A 96 -16.85 48.85 16.82
CA ARG A 96 -16.07 48.81 18.06
C ARG A 96 -15.49 50.17 18.42
N ILE A 97 -14.96 50.91 17.44
CA ILE A 97 -14.44 52.26 17.66
C ILE A 97 -15.57 53.21 18.07
N LEU A 98 -16.76 53.10 17.46
CA LEU A 98 -17.95 53.85 17.91
C LEU A 98 -18.31 53.58 19.37
N THR A 99 -18.26 52.32 19.80
CA THR A 99 -18.51 51.96 21.21
C THR A 99 -17.46 52.62 22.12
N LEU A 100 -16.19 52.56 21.75
CA LEU A 100 -15.12 53.21 22.50
C LEU A 100 -15.29 54.74 22.57
N GLN A 101 -15.70 55.38 21.47
CA GLN A 101 -16.00 56.80 21.43
C GLN A 101 -17.17 57.18 22.36
N LYS A 102 -18.18 56.31 22.51
CA LYS A 102 -19.27 56.51 23.47
C LYS A 102 -18.83 56.31 24.93
N MET A 103 -17.97 55.33 25.18
CA MET A 103 -17.45 55.04 26.52
C MET A 103 -16.45 56.11 26.98
N TYR A 104 -15.69 56.68 26.05
CA TYR A 104 -14.63 57.65 26.31
C TYR A 104 -14.72 58.85 25.34
N PRO A 105 -15.69 59.78 25.55
CA PRO A 105 -15.96 60.87 24.60
C PRO A 105 -14.78 61.82 24.37
N GLU A 106 -13.97 62.06 25.40
CA GLU A 106 -12.77 62.91 25.36
C GLU A 106 -11.48 62.11 25.05
N GLY A 107 -11.62 60.85 24.63
CA GLY A 107 -10.53 59.89 24.49
C GLY A 107 -10.16 59.17 25.80
N LEU A 108 -9.31 58.16 25.68
CA LEU A 108 -8.84 57.35 26.80
C LEU A 108 -7.42 57.78 27.20
N LYS A 109 -7.28 58.20 28.46
CA LYS A 109 -6.01 58.66 29.04
C LYS A 109 -5.45 57.64 30.03
N GLY A 110 -4.31 57.07 29.69
CA GLY A 110 -3.48 56.28 30.58
C GLY A 110 -2.48 57.16 31.36
N LYS A 111 -1.48 56.54 31.98
CA LYS A 111 -0.43 57.25 32.74
C LYS A 111 0.52 58.01 31.80
N ASN A 112 0.92 57.37 30.70
CA ASN A 112 1.83 57.93 29.70
C ASN A 112 1.24 57.91 28.29
N GLU A 113 0.15 57.18 28.07
CA GLU A 113 -0.49 57.05 26.76
C GLU A 113 -1.83 57.77 26.71
N PHE A 114 -2.18 58.23 25.52
CA PHE A 114 -3.47 58.83 25.22
C PHE A 114 -3.90 58.42 23.81
N THR A 115 -5.20 58.16 23.62
CA THR A 115 -5.79 57.87 22.33
C THR A 115 -7.18 58.49 22.23
N VAL A 116 -7.51 59.02 21.05
CA VAL A 116 -8.85 59.46 20.68
C VAL A 116 -9.44 58.42 19.75
N PHE A 117 -10.75 58.17 19.86
CA PHE A 117 -11.46 57.19 19.06
C PHE A 117 -12.18 57.88 17.91
N GLU A 118 -11.68 57.70 16.69
CA GLU A 118 -12.25 58.26 15.47
C GLU A 118 -12.81 57.15 14.57
N ALA A 119 -14.13 57.04 14.52
CA ALA A 119 -14.79 56.00 13.74
C ALA A 119 -15.06 56.48 12.30
N LYS A 120 -14.54 55.75 11.30
CA LYS A 120 -14.86 55.97 9.88
C LYS A 120 -15.86 54.93 9.39
N ASP A 121 -17.02 55.39 8.91
CA ASP A 121 -18.08 54.52 8.43
C ASP A 121 -17.80 54.02 7.01
N TYR A 122 -17.72 52.70 6.85
CA TYR A 122 -17.55 52.02 5.57
C TYR A 122 -18.80 51.24 5.13
N SER A 123 -19.92 51.39 5.84
CA SER A 123 -21.17 50.67 5.55
C SER A 123 -21.66 50.97 4.13
N GLY A 124 -21.57 52.23 3.69
CA GLY A 124 -21.93 52.65 2.32
C GLY A 124 -20.99 52.11 1.23
N LEU A 125 -19.81 51.58 1.59
CA LEU A 125 -18.89 50.95 0.64
C LEU A 125 -19.28 49.50 0.34
N LYS A 126 -20.02 48.83 1.23
CA LYS A 126 -20.32 47.40 1.12
C LYS A 126 -20.99 47.03 -0.20
N ASP A 127 -22.11 47.67 -0.51
CA ASP A 127 -22.88 47.35 -1.72
C ASP A 127 -22.10 47.70 -2.99
N LYS A 128 -21.35 48.82 -2.97
CA LYS A 128 -20.46 49.22 -4.06
C LYS A 128 -19.33 48.21 -4.27
N ALA A 129 -18.68 47.76 -3.19
CA ALA A 129 -17.61 46.78 -3.26
C ALA A 129 -18.13 45.43 -3.75
N TYR A 130 -19.28 44.98 -3.25
CA TYR A 130 -19.91 43.73 -3.69
C TYR A 130 -20.30 43.77 -5.16
N THR A 131 -20.91 44.87 -5.62
CA THR A 131 -21.29 45.04 -7.03
C THR A 131 -20.04 45.02 -7.92
N LYS A 132 -19.05 45.89 -7.64
CA LYS A 132 -17.82 45.96 -8.42
C LYS A 132 -16.99 44.67 -8.40
N ALA A 133 -16.92 43.99 -7.26
CA ALA A 133 -16.24 42.70 -7.15
C ALA A 133 -16.90 41.63 -8.03
N THR A 134 -18.24 41.56 -7.99
CA THR A 134 -19.02 40.61 -8.80
C THR A 134 -18.77 40.86 -10.29
N GLU A 135 -18.90 42.11 -10.74
CA GLU A 135 -18.67 42.50 -12.14
C GLU A 135 -17.23 42.21 -12.57
N ALA A 136 -16.23 42.57 -11.77
CA ALA A 136 -14.82 42.37 -12.11
C ALA A 136 -14.45 40.89 -12.20
N LEU A 137 -14.92 40.06 -11.26
CA LEU A 137 -14.68 38.61 -11.27
C LEU A 137 -15.39 37.93 -12.44
N TYR A 138 -16.64 38.33 -12.73
CA TYR A 138 -17.36 37.83 -13.90
C TYR A 138 -16.65 38.22 -15.20
N ASN A 139 -16.24 39.47 -15.35
CA ASN A 139 -15.54 39.94 -16.54
C ASN A 139 -14.19 39.21 -16.74
N GLU A 140 -13.46 38.94 -15.67
CA GLU A 140 -12.21 38.18 -15.74
C GLU A 140 -12.46 36.71 -16.13
N ALA A 141 -13.51 36.09 -15.59
CA ALA A 141 -13.95 34.75 -16.00
C ALA A 141 -14.31 34.72 -17.49
N LEU A 142 -15.11 35.69 -17.95
CA LEU A 142 -15.51 35.82 -19.36
C LEU A 142 -14.31 36.03 -20.29
N ARG A 143 -13.35 36.86 -19.88
CA ARG A 143 -12.10 37.10 -20.62
C ARG A 143 -11.28 35.81 -20.75
N LEU A 144 -11.18 35.02 -19.69
CA LEU A 144 -10.47 33.73 -19.71
C LEU A 144 -11.13 32.74 -20.66
N VAL A 145 -12.46 32.64 -20.65
CA VAL A 145 -13.21 31.79 -21.59
C VAL A 145 -12.96 32.20 -23.05
N LYS A 146 -13.02 33.51 -23.34
CA LYS A 146 -12.80 34.04 -24.71
C LYS A 146 -11.37 33.87 -25.22
N SER A 147 -10.38 33.91 -24.34
CA SER A 147 -8.95 33.84 -24.71
C SER A 147 -8.42 32.41 -24.90
N SER A 148 -9.18 31.38 -24.53
CA SER A 148 -8.85 30.00 -24.87
C SER A 148 -10.06 29.08 -24.76
N ALA A 149 -10.66 28.73 -25.89
CA ALA A 149 -11.53 27.58 -25.94
C ALA A 149 -10.67 26.32 -25.71
N ASN A 150 -10.92 25.59 -24.60
CA ASN A 150 -10.46 24.21 -24.34
C ASN A 150 -9.16 23.97 -23.51
N ASP A 151 -8.66 24.94 -22.75
CA ASP A 151 -7.57 24.69 -21.77
C ASP A 151 -8.15 24.28 -20.39
N SER A 152 -7.95 23.02 -19.99
CA SER A 152 -8.50 22.47 -18.75
C SER A 152 -8.02 23.19 -17.48
N GLN A 153 -6.79 23.71 -17.46
CA GLN A 153 -6.29 24.47 -16.29
C GLN A 153 -6.97 25.83 -16.15
N LYS A 154 -7.45 26.40 -17.26
CA LYS A 154 -8.16 27.68 -17.23
C LYS A 154 -9.62 27.54 -16.84
N ILE A 155 -10.26 26.39 -17.11
CA ILE A 155 -11.64 26.11 -16.67
C ILE A 155 -11.75 26.16 -15.15
N GLU A 156 -10.83 25.53 -14.40
CA GLU A 156 -10.86 25.57 -12.94
C GLU A 156 -10.75 27.00 -12.39
N LYS A 157 -9.90 27.83 -13.02
CA LYS A 157 -9.74 29.24 -12.67
C LYS A 157 -11.00 30.05 -12.97
N VAL A 158 -11.64 29.82 -14.13
CA VAL A 158 -12.94 30.42 -14.50
C VAL A 158 -13.99 30.08 -13.44
N LEU A 159 -14.16 28.81 -13.10
CA LEU A 159 -15.14 28.37 -12.12
C LEU A 159 -14.89 28.96 -10.72
N THR A 160 -13.62 29.17 -10.36
CA THR A 160 -13.24 29.82 -9.11
C THR A 160 -13.71 31.27 -9.07
N TYR A 161 -13.49 32.03 -10.15
CA TYR A 161 -13.98 33.41 -10.23
C TYR A 161 -15.50 33.50 -10.20
N LEU A 162 -16.20 32.64 -10.95
CA LEU A 162 -17.66 32.61 -10.98
C LEU A 162 -18.27 32.28 -9.60
N LYS A 163 -17.74 31.28 -8.89
CA LYS A 163 -18.17 30.94 -7.53
C LYS A 163 -17.93 32.09 -6.55
N ARG A 164 -16.78 32.77 -6.66
CA ARG A 164 -16.46 33.93 -5.80
C ARG A 164 -17.39 35.12 -6.10
N ALA A 165 -17.73 35.36 -7.36
CA ALA A 165 -18.67 36.42 -7.76
C ALA A 165 -20.06 36.24 -7.11
N LYS A 166 -20.63 35.03 -7.15
CA LYS A 166 -21.94 34.72 -6.53
C LYS A 166 -22.01 34.94 -5.02
N LYS A 167 -20.87 34.98 -4.33
CA LYS A 167 -20.82 35.23 -2.88
C LYS A 167 -21.19 36.67 -2.53
N TYR A 168 -20.93 37.62 -3.44
CA TYR A 168 -21.01 39.05 -3.11
C TYR A 168 -22.32 39.70 -3.52
N SER A 169 -22.83 39.39 -4.71
CA SER A 169 -24.07 40.00 -5.20
C SER A 169 -24.79 39.10 -6.19
N HIS A 170 -26.11 39.21 -6.21
CA HIS A 170 -27.01 38.41 -7.05
C HIS A 170 -27.37 39.07 -8.39
N HIS A 171 -26.97 40.33 -8.62
CA HIS A 171 -27.40 41.08 -9.81
C HIS A 171 -26.89 40.52 -11.15
N LEU A 172 -25.86 39.65 -11.13
CA LEU A 172 -25.35 38.93 -12.30
C LEU A 172 -25.56 37.40 -12.21
N ASP A 173 -26.47 36.93 -11.36
CA ASP A 173 -26.66 35.49 -11.16
C ASP A 173 -27.01 34.75 -12.46
N ASN A 174 -27.82 35.35 -13.33
CA ASN A 174 -28.21 34.74 -14.60
C ASN A 174 -27.02 34.59 -15.54
N GLU A 175 -26.19 35.61 -15.67
CA GLU A 175 -24.99 35.64 -16.50
C GLU A 175 -23.92 34.68 -15.96
N ILE A 176 -23.71 34.69 -14.64
CA ILE A 176 -22.77 33.80 -13.98
C ILE A 176 -23.20 32.33 -14.14
N ASN A 177 -24.48 32.02 -13.89
CA ASN A 177 -25.00 30.67 -14.05
C ASN A 177 -24.91 30.21 -15.51
N SER A 178 -25.25 31.09 -16.46
CA SER A 178 -25.17 30.79 -17.90
C SER A 178 -23.74 30.48 -18.33
N LEU A 179 -22.77 31.32 -17.96
CA LEU A 179 -21.37 31.12 -18.29
C LEU A 179 -20.79 29.88 -17.61
N GLY A 180 -21.15 29.63 -16.35
CA GLY A 180 -20.75 28.46 -15.58
C GLY A 180 -21.28 27.15 -16.19
N ALA A 181 -22.56 27.13 -16.58
CA ALA A 181 -23.17 25.98 -17.25
C ALA A 181 -22.54 25.74 -18.63
N GLU A 182 -22.34 26.78 -19.42
CA GLU A 182 -21.77 26.68 -20.76
C GLU A 182 -20.33 26.17 -20.76
N VAL A 183 -19.46 26.75 -19.93
CA VAL A 183 -18.04 26.36 -19.90
C VAL A 183 -17.86 24.92 -19.42
N THR A 184 -18.64 24.49 -18.43
CA THR A 184 -18.58 23.12 -17.92
C THR A 184 -19.17 22.12 -18.92
N TYR A 185 -20.29 22.45 -19.57
CA TYR A 185 -20.85 21.63 -20.63
C TYR A 185 -19.89 21.45 -21.81
N ASN A 186 -19.26 22.53 -22.29
CA ASN A 186 -18.31 22.46 -23.40
C ASN A 186 -17.06 21.65 -23.04
N ALA A 187 -16.58 21.78 -21.80
CA ALA A 187 -15.49 20.95 -21.27
C ALA A 187 -15.87 19.46 -21.23
N ALA A 188 -17.11 19.16 -20.82
CA ALA A 188 -17.63 17.81 -20.80
C ALA A 188 -17.70 17.20 -22.20
N GLU A 189 -18.20 17.95 -23.20
CA GLU A 189 -18.25 17.52 -24.60
C GLU A 189 -16.86 17.18 -25.13
N ALA A 190 -15.88 18.06 -24.93
CA ALA A 190 -14.51 17.86 -25.40
C ALA A 190 -13.89 16.55 -24.86
N LEU A 191 -14.20 16.21 -23.61
CA LEU A 191 -13.71 14.99 -22.96
C LEU A 191 -14.51 13.74 -23.35
N PHE A 192 -15.79 13.88 -23.67
CA PHE A 192 -16.68 12.76 -23.98
C PHE A 192 -16.24 11.99 -25.23
N TYR A 193 -15.74 12.69 -26.26
CA TYR A 193 -15.38 12.09 -27.54
C TYR A 193 -14.01 11.41 -27.56
N THR A 194 -13.20 11.50 -26.51
CA THR A 194 -11.87 10.87 -26.47
C THR A 194 -11.93 9.34 -26.32
N ASN A 195 -13.09 8.80 -25.93
CA ASN A 195 -13.31 7.37 -25.66
C ASN A 195 -12.30 6.75 -24.67
N LYS A 196 -11.70 7.56 -23.80
CA LYS A 196 -10.86 7.08 -22.69
C LYS A 196 -11.70 7.05 -21.41
N PRO A 197 -11.75 5.94 -20.66
CA PRO A 197 -12.57 5.85 -19.45
C PRO A 197 -12.33 6.99 -18.44
N GLU A 198 -11.08 7.36 -18.21
CA GLU A 198 -10.73 8.47 -17.30
C GLU A 198 -11.25 9.84 -17.78
N SER A 199 -11.21 10.09 -19.09
CA SER A 199 -11.78 11.30 -19.69
C SER A 199 -13.30 11.31 -19.59
N LEU A 200 -13.96 10.15 -19.77
CA LEU A 200 -15.41 10.02 -19.63
C LEU A 200 -15.88 10.26 -18.19
N ILE A 201 -15.11 9.81 -17.18
CA ILE A 201 -15.41 10.11 -15.77
C ILE A 201 -15.29 11.61 -15.50
N LYS A 202 -14.27 12.29 -16.06
CA LYS A 202 -14.16 13.75 -15.96
C LYS A 202 -15.30 14.46 -16.70
N SER A 203 -15.70 13.95 -17.87
CA SER A 203 -16.84 14.44 -18.65
C SER A 203 -18.14 14.35 -17.84
N TYR A 204 -18.42 13.20 -17.22
CA TYR A 204 -19.53 13.01 -16.27
C TYR A 204 -19.56 14.11 -15.19
N LYS A 205 -18.42 14.35 -14.51
CA LYS A 205 -18.32 15.39 -13.47
C LYS A 205 -18.63 16.78 -14.00
N TYR A 206 -18.15 17.11 -15.20
CA TYR A 206 -18.42 18.42 -15.81
C TYR A 206 -19.87 18.57 -16.28
N TYR A 207 -20.53 17.52 -16.78
CA TYR A 207 -21.97 17.57 -17.04
C TYR A 207 -22.78 17.77 -15.74
N MET A 208 -22.43 17.07 -14.66
CA MET A 208 -23.06 17.28 -13.35
C MET A 208 -22.83 18.70 -12.81
N LEU A 209 -21.65 19.27 -13.06
CA LEU A 209 -21.38 20.67 -12.74
C LEU A 209 -22.26 21.62 -13.57
N ALA A 210 -22.45 21.35 -14.87
CA ALA A 210 -23.34 22.16 -15.71
C ALA A 210 -24.78 22.16 -15.19
N ASP A 211 -25.29 20.98 -14.80
CA ASP A 211 -26.60 20.83 -14.14
C ASP A 211 -26.69 21.64 -12.82
N SER A 212 -25.61 21.67 -12.03
CA SER A 212 -25.60 22.45 -10.78
C SER A 212 -25.65 23.96 -10.98
N TRP A 213 -25.22 24.47 -12.14
CA TRP A 213 -25.32 25.88 -12.50
C TRP A 213 -26.70 26.24 -13.04
N ILE A 214 -27.20 25.43 -13.98
CA ILE A 214 -28.53 25.53 -14.57
C ILE A 214 -29.08 24.11 -14.70
N SER A 215 -30.21 23.84 -14.04
CA SER A 215 -30.82 22.51 -14.03
C SER A 215 -31.03 21.99 -15.45
N ASP A 216 -30.53 20.78 -15.69
CA ASP A 216 -30.50 20.05 -16.95
C ASP A 216 -30.04 20.87 -18.17
N TYR A 217 -29.06 21.77 -17.99
CA TYR A 217 -28.51 22.59 -19.06
C TYR A 217 -28.11 21.75 -20.30
N LYS A 218 -28.82 21.97 -21.41
CA LYS A 218 -28.63 21.24 -22.68
C LYS A 218 -28.69 19.70 -22.51
N GLY A 219 -29.51 19.20 -21.58
CA GLY A 219 -29.65 17.75 -21.32
C GLY A 219 -28.45 17.14 -20.60
N SER A 220 -27.74 17.94 -19.80
CA SER A 220 -26.51 17.53 -19.11
C SER A 220 -26.69 16.31 -18.22
N LEU A 221 -27.86 16.13 -17.57
CA LEU A 221 -28.10 14.95 -16.72
C LEU A 221 -28.11 13.65 -17.53
N GLY A 222 -28.77 13.65 -18.69
CA GLY A 222 -28.77 12.52 -19.60
C GLY A 222 -27.37 12.20 -20.13
N LYS A 223 -26.62 13.24 -20.51
CA LYS A 223 -25.24 13.09 -20.99
C LYS A 223 -24.28 12.61 -19.90
N ALA A 224 -24.45 13.06 -18.66
CA ALA A 224 -23.69 12.59 -17.51
C ALA A 224 -23.85 11.07 -17.33
N ARG A 225 -25.10 10.58 -17.30
CA ARG A 225 -25.39 9.14 -17.19
C ARG A 225 -24.79 8.34 -18.35
N ASN A 226 -24.89 8.87 -19.58
CA ASN A 226 -24.29 8.23 -20.75
C ASN A 226 -22.76 8.16 -20.65
N ALA A 227 -22.10 9.21 -20.17
CA ALA A 227 -20.65 9.24 -19.98
C ALA A 227 -20.21 8.21 -18.93
N GLU A 228 -20.93 8.14 -17.81
CA GLU A 228 -20.70 7.17 -16.74
C GLU A 228 -20.86 5.73 -17.22
N GLN A 229 -21.98 5.40 -17.87
CA GLN A 229 -22.24 4.09 -18.44
C GLN A 229 -21.20 3.68 -19.49
N LYS A 230 -20.83 4.60 -20.37
CA LYS A 230 -19.82 4.36 -21.40
C LYS A 230 -18.43 4.11 -20.80
N ALA A 231 -18.05 4.86 -19.75
CA ALA A 231 -16.78 4.64 -19.06
C ALA A 231 -16.72 3.26 -18.40
N ALA A 232 -17.77 2.88 -17.68
CA ALA A 232 -17.86 1.57 -17.04
C ALA A 232 -17.85 0.43 -18.07
N ARG A 233 -18.57 0.61 -19.19
CA ARG A 233 -18.62 -0.41 -20.25
C ARG A 233 -17.27 -0.64 -20.93
N LEU A 234 -16.51 0.42 -21.19
CA LEU A 234 -15.16 0.28 -21.77
C LEU A 234 -14.22 -0.52 -20.86
N TYR A 235 -14.32 -0.35 -19.53
CA TYR A 235 -13.56 -1.18 -18.60
C TYR A 235 -14.04 -2.64 -18.58
N ILE A 236 -15.35 -2.89 -18.71
CA ILE A 236 -15.88 -4.25 -18.88
C ILE A 236 -15.35 -4.87 -20.17
N ASP A 237 -15.35 -4.15 -21.29
CA ASP A 237 -14.87 -4.66 -22.57
C ASP A 237 -13.35 -4.95 -22.54
N GLU A 238 -12.56 -4.09 -21.88
CA GLU A 238 -11.14 -4.37 -21.60
C GLU A 238 -10.96 -5.62 -20.72
N GLY A 239 -11.80 -5.79 -19.71
CA GLY A 239 -11.81 -6.98 -18.87
C GLY A 239 -12.14 -8.25 -19.66
N ASN A 240 -13.17 -8.19 -20.49
CA ASN A 240 -13.59 -9.29 -21.36
C ASN A 240 -12.50 -9.68 -22.36
N TYR A 241 -11.82 -8.69 -22.95
CA TYR A 241 -10.66 -8.93 -23.81
C TYR A 241 -9.58 -9.71 -23.04
N ASN A 242 -9.21 -9.27 -21.85
CA ASN A 242 -8.21 -9.96 -21.04
C ASN A 242 -8.67 -11.37 -20.59
N MET A 243 -9.96 -11.55 -20.29
CA MET A 243 -10.53 -12.89 -20.01
C MET A 243 -10.36 -13.85 -21.20
N SER A 244 -10.43 -13.36 -22.44
CA SER A 244 -10.28 -14.19 -23.64
C SER A 244 -8.87 -14.74 -23.85
N LEU A 245 -7.84 -14.14 -23.23
CA LEU A 245 -6.44 -14.53 -23.40
C LEU A 245 -6.08 -15.82 -22.64
N LYS A 246 -6.91 -16.25 -21.69
CA LYS A 246 -6.78 -17.52 -20.96
C LYS A 246 -5.41 -17.73 -20.29
N ASP A 247 -4.92 -16.70 -19.61
CA ASP A 247 -3.75 -16.80 -18.75
C ASP A 247 -3.95 -16.02 -17.44
N TYR A 248 -3.20 -16.39 -16.41
CA TYR A 248 -3.37 -15.80 -15.08
C TYR A 248 -3.03 -14.30 -15.01
N ALA A 249 -2.04 -13.83 -15.78
CA ALA A 249 -1.67 -12.42 -15.78
C ALA A 249 -2.78 -11.58 -16.44
N ALA A 250 -3.37 -12.07 -17.52
CA ALA A 250 -4.53 -11.46 -18.15
C ALA A 250 -5.75 -11.48 -17.23
N PHE A 251 -6.06 -12.58 -16.54
CA PHE A 251 -7.17 -12.59 -15.57
C PHE A 251 -7.00 -11.58 -14.44
N ARG A 252 -5.77 -11.40 -13.92
CA ARG A 252 -5.49 -10.35 -12.92
C ARG A 252 -5.76 -8.95 -13.49
N ARG A 253 -5.38 -8.68 -14.74
CA ARG A 253 -5.73 -7.41 -15.42
C ARG A 253 -7.24 -7.27 -15.63
N ALA A 254 -7.92 -8.36 -16.03
CA ALA A 254 -9.36 -8.37 -16.19
C ALA A 254 -10.09 -8.00 -14.89
N LYS A 255 -9.68 -8.61 -13.77
CA LYS A 255 -10.18 -8.29 -12.43
C LYS A 255 -10.01 -6.81 -12.09
N LEU A 256 -8.84 -6.22 -12.36
CA LEU A 256 -8.60 -4.79 -12.14
C LEU A 256 -9.54 -3.92 -12.99
N SER A 257 -9.76 -4.25 -14.27
CA SER A 257 -10.69 -3.51 -15.12
C SER A 257 -12.14 -3.64 -14.63
N TYR A 258 -12.59 -4.84 -14.24
CA TYR A 258 -13.92 -5.01 -13.65
C TYR A 258 -14.10 -4.25 -12.31
N GLN A 259 -13.08 -4.22 -11.46
CA GLN A 259 -13.09 -3.41 -10.24
C GLN A 259 -13.20 -1.90 -10.54
N LYS A 260 -12.52 -1.42 -11.59
CA LYS A 260 -12.68 -0.03 -12.06
C LYS A 260 -14.10 0.24 -12.55
N ALA A 261 -14.73 -0.71 -13.24
CA ALA A 261 -16.13 -0.58 -13.66
C ALA A 261 -17.10 -0.53 -12.46
N GLU A 262 -16.94 -1.43 -11.47
CA GLU A 262 -17.72 -1.43 -10.21
C GLU A 262 -17.60 -0.13 -9.42
N ASN A 263 -16.41 0.47 -9.40
CA ASN A 263 -16.18 1.76 -8.73
C ASN A 263 -16.89 2.93 -9.42
N ILE A 264 -17.28 2.77 -10.69
CA ILE A 264 -18.06 3.78 -11.44
C ILE A 264 -19.55 3.50 -11.22
N ILE A 265 -20.02 2.29 -11.53
CA ILE A 265 -21.41 1.88 -11.31
C ILE A 265 -21.41 0.57 -10.51
N ARG A 266 -21.90 0.65 -9.26
CA ARG A 266 -22.00 -0.51 -8.38
C ARG A 266 -22.91 -1.59 -8.98
N GLY A 267 -22.44 -2.82 -9.04
CA GLY A 267 -23.15 -4.00 -9.53
C GLY A 267 -23.05 -4.24 -11.04
N ILE A 268 -22.41 -3.36 -11.81
CA ILE A 268 -22.35 -3.48 -13.28
C ILE A 268 -21.45 -4.62 -13.77
N ALA A 269 -20.47 -5.05 -12.97
CA ALA A 269 -19.49 -6.08 -13.29
C ALA A 269 -19.39 -7.17 -12.21
N ALA A 270 -20.40 -7.29 -11.33
CA ALA A 270 -20.38 -8.23 -10.21
C ALA A 270 -20.26 -9.70 -10.66
N ARG A 271 -20.92 -10.06 -11.77
CA ARG A 271 -20.86 -11.41 -12.34
C ARG A 271 -19.48 -11.69 -12.93
N GLU A 272 -18.93 -10.73 -13.65
CA GLU A 272 -17.61 -10.79 -14.28
C GLU A 272 -16.51 -10.91 -13.22
N LEU A 273 -16.67 -10.23 -12.08
CA LEU A 273 -15.79 -10.36 -10.91
C LEU A 273 -15.85 -11.75 -10.28
N ASP A 274 -17.05 -12.33 -10.12
CA ASP A 274 -17.20 -13.70 -9.63
C ASP A 274 -16.53 -14.71 -10.57
N GLU A 275 -16.73 -14.55 -11.88
CA GLU A 275 -16.14 -15.42 -12.90
C GLU A 275 -14.60 -15.34 -12.91
N VAL A 276 -14.03 -14.13 -12.92
CA VAL A 276 -12.56 -13.98 -12.92
C VAL A 276 -11.95 -14.48 -11.61
N ASN A 277 -12.60 -14.28 -10.47
CA ASN A 277 -12.13 -14.82 -9.20
C ASN A 277 -12.12 -16.35 -9.23
N LYS A 278 -13.16 -17.00 -9.77
CA LYS A 278 -13.17 -18.46 -9.97
C LYS A 278 -12.00 -18.94 -10.83
N LYS A 279 -11.65 -18.21 -11.90
CA LYS A 279 -10.50 -18.55 -12.77
C LYS A 279 -9.14 -18.27 -12.11
N LEU A 280 -9.07 -17.31 -11.18
CA LEU A 280 -7.87 -16.97 -10.42
C LEU A 280 -7.67 -17.84 -9.17
N THR A 281 -8.65 -18.68 -8.83
CA THR A 281 -8.59 -19.62 -7.69
C THR A 281 -8.06 -20.98 -8.11
N VAL A 282 -7.08 -21.47 -7.37
CA VAL A 282 -6.57 -22.85 -7.45
C VAL A 282 -6.81 -23.57 -6.12
N ARG A 283 -7.30 -24.80 -6.19
CA ARG A 283 -7.52 -25.68 -5.03
C ARG A 283 -6.36 -26.66 -4.88
N LEU A 284 -5.55 -26.48 -3.85
CA LEU A 284 -4.44 -27.36 -3.50
C LEU A 284 -4.85 -28.35 -2.41
N ALA A 285 -4.82 -29.64 -2.74
CA ALA A 285 -4.89 -30.71 -1.75
C ALA A 285 -3.49 -31.09 -1.28
N ILE A 286 -3.29 -31.16 0.03
CA ILE A 286 -2.03 -31.59 0.66
C ILE A 286 -2.31 -32.92 1.36
N VAL A 287 -1.64 -33.98 0.92
CA VAL A 287 -1.76 -35.31 1.51
C VAL A 287 -0.81 -35.42 2.70
N ILE A 288 -1.38 -35.77 3.85
CA ILE A 288 -0.66 -35.90 5.13
C ILE A 288 -0.94 -37.27 5.77
N LYS A 289 -0.02 -37.73 6.61
CA LYS A 289 -0.18 -38.99 7.35
C LYS A 289 -1.17 -38.82 8.49
N GLU A 290 -2.13 -39.75 8.61
CA GLU A 290 -3.24 -39.69 9.57
C GLU A 290 -2.80 -39.83 11.04
N ASN A 291 -1.69 -40.52 11.34
CA ASN A 291 -1.12 -40.65 12.69
C ASN A 291 0.01 -39.65 13.03
N GLY A 292 0.22 -38.62 12.20
CA GLY A 292 1.15 -37.54 12.55
C GLY A 292 0.45 -36.51 13.44
N TYR A 293 1.05 -36.15 14.57
CA TYR A 293 0.60 -35.04 15.42
C TYR A 293 0.65 -33.71 14.64
N TYR A 294 -0.35 -33.43 13.80
CA TYR A 294 -0.42 -32.23 12.97
C TYR A 294 -1.56 -31.31 13.44
N ASN A 295 -1.31 -30.62 14.55
CA ASN A 295 -2.07 -29.42 14.94
C ASN A 295 -1.65 -28.17 14.13
N GLU A 296 -1.05 -28.36 12.94
CA GLU A 296 -0.42 -27.28 12.16
C GLU A 296 -1.01 -27.07 10.77
N GLU A 297 -2.11 -27.74 10.40
CA GLU A 297 -2.81 -27.51 9.12
C GLU A 297 -3.08 -26.02 8.87
N SER A 298 -3.60 -25.32 9.88
CA SER A 298 -3.83 -23.87 9.82
C SER A 298 -2.53 -23.08 9.65
N LYS A 299 -1.41 -23.53 10.25
CA LYS A 299 -0.11 -22.87 10.09
C LYS A 299 0.46 -23.09 8.69
N ILE A 300 0.36 -24.31 8.16
CA ILE A 300 0.78 -24.64 6.78
C ILE A 300 -0.04 -23.80 5.81
N ALA A 301 -1.36 -23.82 5.95
CA ALA A 301 -2.25 -23.06 5.08
C ALA A 301 -1.95 -21.56 5.13
N TYR A 302 -1.70 -21.01 6.32
CA TYR A 302 -1.30 -19.61 6.47
C TYR A 302 0.05 -19.32 5.80
N ALA A 303 1.08 -20.13 6.03
CA ALA A 303 2.41 -19.92 5.49
C ALA A 303 2.42 -20.00 3.95
N VAL A 304 1.71 -20.98 3.37
CA VAL A 304 1.56 -21.13 1.91
C VAL A 304 0.78 -19.95 1.33
N LYS A 305 -0.37 -19.57 1.93
CA LYS A 305 -1.16 -18.42 1.48
C LYS A 305 -0.36 -17.11 1.53
N SER A 306 0.38 -16.89 2.62
CA SER A 306 1.22 -15.71 2.80
C SER A 306 2.32 -15.62 1.74
N GLU A 307 3.02 -16.72 1.48
CA GLU A 307 4.06 -16.79 0.46
C GLU A 307 3.50 -16.52 -0.95
N LEU A 308 2.30 -17.02 -1.25
CA LEU A 308 1.65 -16.84 -2.55
C LEU A 308 1.01 -15.46 -2.73
N ALA A 309 0.53 -14.81 -1.67
CA ALA A 309 -0.06 -13.48 -1.73
C ALA A 309 0.92 -12.41 -2.23
N SER A 310 2.23 -12.62 -2.05
CA SER A 310 3.29 -11.75 -2.57
C SER A 310 3.54 -11.89 -4.08
N SER A 311 2.91 -12.88 -4.74
CA SER A 311 3.16 -13.18 -6.16
C SER A 311 2.30 -12.35 -7.09
N ASN A 312 2.94 -11.79 -8.14
CA ASN A 312 2.27 -11.19 -9.30
C ASN A 312 2.05 -12.17 -10.45
N SER A 313 2.48 -13.42 -10.31
CA SER A 313 2.32 -14.48 -11.31
C SER A 313 1.46 -15.64 -10.80
N GLY A 314 0.84 -16.36 -11.74
CA GLY A 314 0.00 -17.52 -11.44
C GLY A 314 -1.34 -17.15 -10.77
N PRO A 315 -2.03 -18.13 -10.17
CA PRO A 315 -3.29 -17.89 -9.48
C PRO A 315 -3.15 -16.82 -8.39
N GLU A 316 -4.20 -16.07 -8.15
CA GLU A 316 -4.24 -15.05 -7.10
C GLU A 316 -4.73 -15.65 -5.77
N ILE A 317 -5.65 -16.61 -5.84
CA ILE A 317 -6.30 -17.21 -4.69
C ILE A 317 -5.91 -18.68 -4.63
N ILE A 318 -5.52 -19.14 -3.44
CA ILE A 318 -5.32 -20.55 -3.16
C ILE A 318 -6.25 -21.02 -2.04
N GLU A 319 -7.02 -22.06 -2.34
CA GLU A 319 -7.80 -22.82 -1.36
C GLU A 319 -7.01 -24.08 -1.01
N ILE A 320 -6.81 -24.34 0.28
CA ILE A 320 -5.96 -25.46 0.72
C ILE A 320 -6.83 -26.42 1.53
N ASN A 321 -6.83 -27.69 1.12
CA ASN A 321 -7.50 -28.78 1.81
C ASN A 321 -6.47 -29.85 2.19
N PHE A 322 -6.68 -30.52 3.33
CA PHE A 322 -5.81 -31.59 3.79
C PHE A 322 -6.49 -32.94 3.63
N ILE A 323 -5.75 -33.91 3.09
CA ILE A 323 -6.20 -35.30 2.94
C ILE A 323 -5.36 -36.15 3.88
N LYS A 324 -5.99 -36.72 4.91
CA LYS A 324 -5.33 -37.61 5.89
C LYS A 324 -5.37 -39.04 5.38
N ARG A 325 -4.23 -39.74 5.38
CA ARG A 325 -4.16 -41.17 5.06
C ARG A 325 -3.17 -41.93 5.94
N ASN A 326 -3.55 -43.15 6.31
CA ASN A 326 -2.64 -44.14 6.91
C ASN A 326 -2.23 -45.18 5.85
N GLY A 327 -0.92 -45.42 5.69
CA GLY A 327 -0.42 -46.46 4.80
C GLY A 327 -0.42 -46.07 3.32
N ASN A 328 -1.13 -46.84 2.47
CA ASN A 328 -1.07 -46.72 1.01
C ASN A 328 -1.47 -45.33 0.50
N TYR A 329 -0.51 -44.61 -0.07
CA TYR A 329 -0.69 -43.28 -0.68
C TYR A 329 -1.16 -43.33 -2.15
N ILE A 330 -1.68 -44.48 -2.60
CA ILE A 330 -2.33 -44.63 -3.92
C ILE A 330 -3.60 -43.78 -3.91
N LEU A 331 -3.54 -42.60 -4.52
CA LEU A 331 -4.66 -41.67 -4.60
C LEU A 331 -5.67 -42.13 -5.64
N ASP A 332 -6.86 -42.50 -5.19
CA ASP A 332 -8.00 -42.68 -6.08
C ASP A 332 -8.49 -41.31 -6.56
N PHE A 333 -8.86 -41.20 -7.84
CA PHE A 333 -9.40 -39.96 -8.41
C PHE A 333 -10.61 -39.43 -7.62
N ILE A 334 -11.36 -40.33 -6.97
CA ILE A 334 -12.53 -40.00 -6.15
C ILE A 334 -12.20 -39.05 -5.00
N ASP A 335 -11.04 -39.23 -4.36
CA ASP A 335 -10.64 -38.49 -3.16
C ASP A 335 -10.11 -37.08 -3.46
N ILE A 336 -9.84 -36.81 -4.74
CA ILE A 336 -9.22 -35.57 -5.21
C ILE A 336 -10.05 -34.84 -6.26
N ARG A 337 -11.33 -35.24 -6.44
CA ARG A 337 -12.23 -34.67 -7.47
C ARG A 337 -12.40 -33.16 -7.38
N ASN A 338 -12.32 -32.61 -6.17
CA ASN A 338 -12.49 -31.18 -5.90
C ASN A 338 -11.17 -30.40 -5.86
N ALA A 339 -10.03 -31.05 -6.12
CA ALA A 339 -8.72 -30.42 -6.16
C ALA A 339 -8.31 -30.07 -7.59
N ASP A 340 -7.47 -29.05 -7.72
CA ASP A 340 -6.79 -28.67 -8.96
C ASP A 340 -5.35 -29.18 -8.96
N LEU A 341 -4.71 -29.07 -7.80
CA LEU A 341 -3.37 -29.56 -7.55
C LEU A 341 -3.38 -30.51 -6.36
N VAL A 342 -2.54 -31.54 -6.40
CA VAL A 342 -2.38 -32.48 -5.28
C VAL A 342 -0.90 -32.64 -4.96
N PHE A 343 -0.50 -32.18 -3.78
CA PHE A 343 0.84 -32.40 -3.24
C PHE A 343 0.81 -33.66 -2.37
N ALA A 344 1.50 -34.71 -2.80
CA ALA A 344 1.43 -36.03 -2.19
C ALA A 344 2.79 -36.73 -2.10
N PRO A 345 2.97 -37.65 -1.13
CA PRO A 345 4.15 -38.51 -1.08
C PRO A 345 4.37 -39.28 -2.40
N ALA A 346 5.62 -39.39 -2.83
CA ALA A 346 6.01 -40.25 -3.94
C ALA A 346 6.07 -41.72 -3.52
N ASP A 347 6.15 -42.65 -4.47
CA ASP A 347 6.31 -44.08 -4.18
C ASP A 347 7.65 -44.40 -3.48
N SER A 348 8.62 -43.48 -3.52
CA SER A 348 9.89 -43.59 -2.78
C SER A 348 9.78 -43.13 -1.32
N TYR A 349 8.66 -42.52 -0.92
CA TYR A 349 8.52 -41.94 0.42
C TYR A 349 8.67 -43.00 1.51
N GLY A 350 9.57 -42.73 2.47
CA GLY A 350 9.91 -43.64 3.56
C GLY A 350 10.89 -44.76 3.17
N LYS A 351 11.34 -44.85 1.91
CA LYS A 351 12.37 -45.83 1.53
C LYS A 351 13.74 -45.39 2.02
N VAL A 352 14.59 -46.35 2.38
CA VAL A 352 15.98 -46.10 2.74
C VAL A 352 16.85 -46.29 1.50
N LYS A 353 17.71 -45.31 1.22
CA LYS A 353 18.72 -45.41 0.18
C LYS A 353 20.08 -45.63 0.80
N GLU A 354 20.82 -46.59 0.25
CA GLU A 354 22.19 -46.90 0.63
C GLU A 354 23.13 -46.52 -0.53
N ILE A 355 24.19 -45.78 -0.22
CA ILE A 355 25.25 -45.42 -1.16
C ILE A 355 26.56 -46.04 -0.67
N TYR A 356 27.17 -46.87 -1.51
CA TYR A 356 28.43 -47.54 -1.23
C TYR A 356 29.59 -46.79 -1.87
N GLY A 357 30.54 -46.36 -1.05
CA GLY A 357 31.80 -45.78 -1.52
C GLY A 357 32.74 -46.83 -2.12
N PRO A 358 33.84 -46.39 -2.76
CA PRO A 358 34.87 -47.30 -3.27
C PRO A 358 35.51 -48.09 -2.12
N VAL A 359 35.89 -49.34 -2.40
CA VAL A 359 36.66 -50.16 -1.47
C VAL A 359 38.13 -49.81 -1.62
N ASN A 360 38.71 -49.22 -0.57
CA ASN A 360 40.14 -48.91 -0.53
C ASN A 360 40.89 -50.08 0.10
N ILE A 361 41.98 -50.52 -0.52
CA ILE A 361 42.80 -51.63 -0.03
C ILE A 361 44.17 -51.10 0.37
N SER A 362 44.59 -51.38 1.59
CA SER A 362 45.94 -51.10 2.09
C SER A 362 46.57 -52.39 2.64
N ARG A 363 47.91 -52.46 2.58
CA ARG A 363 48.68 -53.60 3.10
C ARG A 363 49.74 -53.08 4.05
N THR A 364 49.77 -53.64 5.25
CA THR A 364 50.69 -53.23 6.30
C THR A 364 51.43 -54.44 6.81
N ALA A 365 52.77 -54.42 6.71
CA ALA A 365 53.61 -55.44 7.29
C ALA A 365 53.59 -55.32 8.83
N VAL A 366 53.51 -56.46 9.52
CA VAL A 366 53.57 -56.56 10.99
C VAL A 366 54.62 -57.59 11.38
N SER A 367 55.25 -57.38 12.53
CA SER A 367 56.25 -58.32 13.05
C SER A 367 56.27 -58.32 14.57
N LYS A 368 56.71 -59.45 15.15
CA LYS A 368 56.88 -59.62 16.59
C LYS A 368 58.09 -60.53 16.84
N THR A 369 58.95 -60.14 17.77
CA THR A 369 60.09 -60.97 18.18
C THR A 369 59.72 -61.73 19.44
N VAL A 370 59.82 -63.06 19.41
CA VAL A 370 59.55 -63.94 20.57
C VAL A 370 60.75 -64.86 20.75
N ASN A 371 61.36 -64.86 21.95
CA ASN A 371 62.55 -65.67 22.28
C ASN A 371 63.71 -65.54 21.26
N GLY A 372 63.95 -64.33 20.75
CA GLY A 372 65.02 -64.06 19.78
C GLY A 372 64.70 -64.40 18.32
N ILE A 373 63.53 -64.97 18.02
CA ILE A 373 63.08 -65.27 16.65
C ILE A 373 62.12 -64.16 16.18
N LEU A 374 62.42 -63.54 15.03
CA LEU A 374 61.56 -62.56 14.38
C LEU A 374 60.49 -63.28 13.56
N TYR A 375 59.23 -63.10 13.93
CA TYR A 375 58.08 -63.56 13.17
C TYR A 375 57.50 -62.37 12.39
N THR A 376 57.10 -62.60 11.14
CA THR A 376 56.48 -61.59 10.26
C THR A 376 55.11 -62.03 9.77
N GLY A 377 54.30 -61.04 9.41
CA GLY A 377 53.04 -61.23 8.71
C GLY A 377 52.61 -59.94 8.01
N GLU A 378 51.49 -60.01 7.31
CA GLU A 378 50.88 -58.89 6.60
C GLU A 378 49.41 -58.78 7.01
N ILE A 379 48.96 -57.55 7.23
CA ILE A 379 47.54 -57.23 7.37
C ILE A 379 47.11 -56.54 6.08
N THR A 380 46.21 -57.18 5.34
CA THR A 380 45.45 -56.52 4.28
C THR A 380 44.20 -55.91 4.91
N GLU A 381 44.06 -54.60 4.80
CA GLU A 381 42.89 -53.86 5.25
C GLU A 381 42.08 -53.36 4.04
N GLN A 382 40.78 -53.66 4.05
CA GLN A 382 39.81 -53.11 3.11
C GLN A 382 38.90 -52.16 3.88
N SER A 383 38.76 -50.92 3.43
CA SER A 383 37.81 -49.96 4.01
C SER A 383 36.79 -49.48 2.99
N GLN A 384 35.55 -49.33 3.43
CA GLN A 384 34.44 -48.84 2.63
C GLN A 384 33.56 -47.90 3.45
N THR A 385 33.36 -46.70 2.93
CA THR A 385 32.39 -45.75 3.47
C THR A 385 31.00 -46.08 2.94
N VAL A 386 30.02 -46.23 3.81
CA VAL A 386 28.60 -46.38 3.43
C VAL A 386 27.79 -45.22 3.99
N THR A 387 26.97 -44.62 3.14
CA THR A 387 26.03 -43.56 3.51
C THR A 387 24.61 -44.04 3.34
N VAL A 388 23.77 -43.83 4.34
CA VAL A 388 22.33 -44.15 4.30
C VAL A 388 21.51 -42.90 4.58
N TYR A 389 20.32 -42.83 3.99
CA TYR A 389 19.36 -41.76 4.27
C TYR A 389 17.93 -42.19 3.96
N ALA A 390 16.96 -41.53 4.59
CA ALA A 390 15.55 -41.72 4.30
C ALA A 390 15.15 -40.82 3.12
N GLN A 391 14.58 -41.43 2.07
CA GLN A 391 13.97 -40.74 0.95
C GLN A 391 12.54 -40.39 1.31
N ASN A 392 12.23 -39.11 1.36
CA ASN A 392 10.87 -38.63 1.64
C ASN A 392 10.38 -37.75 0.50
N ASP A 393 10.46 -38.26 -0.72
CA ASP A 393 10.13 -37.45 -1.89
C ASP A 393 8.63 -37.21 -2.01
N PHE A 394 8.27 -36.10 -2.65
CA PHE A 394 6.89 -35.72 -2.93
C PHE A 394 6.70 -35.42 -4.40
N ILE A 395 5.46 -35.48 -4.84
CA ILE A 395 5.05 -35.08 -6.17
C ILE A 395 3.88 -34.10 -6.05
N LEU A 396 4.00 -32.99 -6.76
CA LEU A 396 2.86 -32.13 -7.07
C LEU A 396 2.24 -32.62 -8.37
N TYR A 397 1.00 -33.05 -8.30
CA TYR A 397 0.22 -33.43 -9.47
C TYR A 397 -0.72 -32.30 -9.87
N ASP A 398 -0.85 -32.07 -11.16
CA ASP A 398 -1.94 -31.31 -11.75
C ASP A 398 -3.07 -32.28 -12.12
N VAL A 399 -4.25 -32.01 -11.57
CA VAL A 399 -5.45 -32.83 -11.71
C VAL A 399 -6.62 -32.03 -12.28
N ARG A 400 -6.36 -30.85 -12.84
CA ARG A 400 -7.36 -30.03 -13.56
C ARG A 400 -7.81 -30.69 -14.85
N SER A 401 -6.96 -31.54 -15.44
CA SER A 401 -7.31 -32.38 -16.60
C SER A 401 -7.82 -33.74 -16.14
N TRP A 402 -8.57 -34.45 -16.98
CA TRP A 402 -9.02 -35.84 -16.71
C TRP A 402 -7.86 -36.83 -16.44
N ARG A 403 -6.63 -36.48 -16.81
CA ARG A 403 -5.40 -37.21 -16.43
C ARG A 403 -4.69 -36.50 -15.28
N LYS A 404 -4.17 -37.31 -14.36
CA LYS A 404 -3.20 -36.88 -13.36
C LYS A 404 -1.85 -36.71 -14.05
N THR A 405 -1.33 -35.50 -14.09
CA THR A 405 -0.01 -35.20 -14.67
C THR A 405 0.95 -34.76 -13.57
N GLU A 406 2.17 -35.29 -13.59
CA GLU A 406 3.23 -34.82 -12.70
C GLU A 406 3.63 -33.39 -13.09
N GLN A 407 3.37 -32.44 -12.19
CA GLN A 407 3.77 -31.05 -12.37
C GLN A 407 5.19 -30.82 -11.88
N ARG A 408 5.57 -31.46 -10.76
CA ARG A 408 6.92 -31.36 -10.19
C ARG A 408 7.20 -32.49 -9.20
N TYR A 409 8.42 -33.02 -9.27
CA TYR A 409 9.00 -33.92 -8.27
C TYR A 409 9.85 -33.13 -7.26
N PHE A 410 9.74 -33.47 -5.98
CA PHE A 410 10.46 -32.84 -4.88
C PHE A 410 11.30 -33.88 -4.17
N THR A 411 12.61 -33.81 -4.35
CA THR A 411 13.54 -34.71 -3.65
C THR A 411 13.77 -34.21 -2.23
N ASN A 412 13.57 -35.07 -1.24
CA ASN A 412 13.85 -34.73 0.15
C ASN A 412 14.67 -35.85 0.82
N GLU A 413 15.96 -35.59 0.96
CA GLU A 413 16.89 -36.48 1.64
C GLU A 413 17.01 -36.06 3.11
N THR A 414 16.59 -36.92 4.03
CA THR A 414 16.65 -36.64 5.47
C THR A 414 17.52 -37.66 6.19
N ASN A 415 18.11 -37.24 7.31
CA ASN A 415 18.89 -38.12 8.20
C ASN A 415 20.03 -38.85 7.48
N LYS A 416 20.84 -38.10 6.73
CA LYS A 416 22.00 -38.62 6.03
C LYS A 416 23.09 -39.01 7.03
N LEU A 417 23.33 -40.31 7.17
CA LEU A 417 24.30 -40.89 8.08
C LEU A 417 25.38 -41.60 7.29
N THR A 418 26.63 -41.43 7.70
CA THR A 418 27.79 -42.04 7.03
C THR A 418 28.63 -42.80 8.06
N LYS A 419 28.97 -44.05 7.78
CA LYS A 419 29.88 -44.88 8.61
C LYS A 419 30.94 -45.53 7.73
N ASN A 420 32.14 -45.72 8.28
CA ASN A 420 33.23 -46.43 7.63
C ASN A 420 33.29 -47.87 8.16
N PHE A 421 33.35 -48.83 7.24
CA PHE A 421 33.41 -50.26 7.52
C PHE A 421 34.77 -50.78 7.10
N THR A 422 35.42 -51.54 7.97
CA THR A 422 36.79 -52.02 7.76
C THR A 422 36.82 -53.53 7.94
N LEU A 423 37.35 -54.24 6.93
CA LEU A 423 37.67 -55.66 6.98
C LEU A 423 39.18 -55.84 6.96
N ARG A 424 39.73 -56.60 7.90
CA ARG A 424 41.14 -56.92 8.01
C ARG A 424 41.35 -58.41 7.86
N GLN A 425 42.32 -58.78 7.03
CA GLN A 425 42.77 -60.15 6.84
C GLN A 425 44.24 -60.23 7.23
N TYR A 426 44.57 -61.20 8.08
CA TYR A 426 45.95 -61.46 8.49
C TYR A 426 46.49 -62.69 7.78
N ALA A 427 47.70 -62.59 7.21
CA ALA A 427 48.44 -63.70 6.66
C ALA A 427 49.88 -63.67 7.20
N GLY A 428 50.36 -64.78 7.78
CA GLY A 428 51.71 -64.85 8.36
C GLY A 428 51.80 -65.78 9.56
N ALA A 429 52.93 -65.72 10.26
CA ALA A 429 53.20 -66.57 11.41
C ALA A 429 52.28 -66.19 12.60
N PRO A 430 51.62 -67.15 13.28
CA PRO A 430 50.67 -66.87 14.37
C PRO A 430 51.23 -65.94 15.46
N GLN A 431 52.53 -66.02 15.73
CA GLN A 431 53.26 -65.21 16.70
C GLN A 431 53.37 -63.72 16.32
N ALA A 432 53.25 -63.38 15.03
CA ALA A 432 53.32 -62.01 14.51
C ALA A 432 51.95 -61.35 14.34
N LYS A 433 50.86 -62.07 14.61
CA LYS A 433 49.51 -61.50 14.60
C LYS A 433 49.36 -60.55 15.80
N PRO A 434 48.87 -59.31 15.64
CA PRO A 434 48.63 -58.41 16.76
C PRO A 434 47.64 -59.01 17.76
N ASP A 435 47.92 -58.86 19.05
CA ASP A 435 47.09 -59.44 20.12
C ASP A 435 45.68 -58.82 20.18
N ASN A 436 45.51 -57.61 19.65
CA ASN A 436 44.25 -56.87 19.52
C ASN A 436 43.67 -56.88 18.10
N PHE A 437 43.99 -57.90 17.29
CA PHE A 437 43.50 -57.99 15.91
C PHE A 437 41.98 -58.19 15.86
N ASP A 438 41.28 -57.16 15.38
CA ASP A 438 39.86 -57.23 15.01
C ASP A 438 39.75 -57.46 13.49
N PRO A 439 39.19 -58.59 13.02
CA PRO A 439 38.95 -58.81 11.60
C PRO A 439 37.94 -57.82 11.01
N GLY A 440 37.06 -57.22 11.81
CA GLY A 440 36.01 -56.35 11.32
C GLY A 440 35.13 -56.99 10.23
N PHE A 441 34.45 -56.17 9.44
CA PHE A 441 33.63 -56.59 8.30
C PHE A 441 33.35 -55.42 7.36
N LEU A 442 33.08 -55.73 6.09
CA LEU A 442 32.47 -54.78 5.16
C LEU A 442 30.95 -54.80 5.30
N TYR A 443 30.33 -53.68 4.96
CA TYR A 443 28.88 -53.55 4.99
C TYR A 443 28.19 -54.48 3.98
N ILE A 444 27.05 -55.05 4.38
CA ILE A 444 26.21 -55.88 3.51
C ILE A 444 24.93 -55.09 3.18
N ALA A 445 24.60 -55.00 1.90
CA ALA A 445 23.41 -54.31 1.40
C ALA A 445 22.14 -54.73 2.16
N GLY A 446 21.31 -53.75 2.53
CA GLY A 446 20.05 -53.95 3.25
C GLY A 446 20.18 -54.12 4.76
N GLN A 447 21.40 -54.11 5.33
CA GLN A 447 21.61 -54.19 6.79
C GLN A 447 21.55 -52.84 7.50
N TYR A 448 20.92 -51.82 6.89
CA TYR A 448 20.91 -50.46 7.44
C TYR A 448 20.28 -50.39 8.83
N ASN A 449 19.22 -51.17 9.07
CA ASN A 449 18.55 -51.24 10.39
C ASN A 449 19.50 -51.69 11.50
N ARG A 450 20.51 -52.51 11.19
CA ARG A 450 21.49 -53.02 12.16
C ARG A 450 22.57 -51.99 12.45
N PHE A 451 23.08 -51.32 11.41
CA PHE A 451 24.26 -50.47 11.52
C PHE A 451 23.94 -48.97 11.66
N PHE A 452 22.73 -48.56 11.32
CA PHE A 452 22.23 -47.18 11.39
C PHE A 452 20.87 -47.13 12.10
N PRO A 453 20.77 -47.59 13.37
CA PRO A 453 19.50 -47.58 14.10
C PRO A 453 18.95 -46.16 14.32
N GLU A 454 19.81 -45.14 14.28
CA GLU A 454 19.41 -43.73 14.41
C GLU A 454 18.51 -43.26 13.25
N LEU A 455 18.59 -43.92 12.08
CA LEU A 455 17.78 -43.60 10.91
C LEU A 455 16.28 -43.79 11.16
N MET A 456 15.92 -44.70 12.08
CA MET A 456 14.52 -45.07 12.39
C MET A 456 13.89 -44.21 13.49
N GLN A 457 14.67 -43.36 14.18
CA GLN A 457 14.22 -42.55 15.31
C GLN A 457 13.88 -41.11 14.93
N ALA A 458 14.19 -40.69 13.71
CA ALA A 458 13.90 -39.34 13.25
C ALA A 458 12.45 -39.23 12.75
N ASP A 459 11.67 -38.42 13.44
CA ASP A 459 10.33 -38.02 13.01
C ASP A 459 10.44 -37.24 11.69
N ASN A 460 10.25 -37.93 10.56
CA ASN A 460 10.34 -37.40 9.19
C ASN A 460 9.20 -36.43 8.79
N PHE A 461 8.52 -35.81 9.76
CA PHE A 461 7.14 -35.39 9.59
C PHE A 461 6.95 -33.88 9.33
N SER A 462 7.87 -32.96 9.66
CA SER A 462 7.69 -31.50 9.43
C SER A 462 8.26 -31.00 8.09
N GLN A 463 7.61 -31.32 6.98
CA GLN A 463 8.24 -31.12 5.67
C GLN A 463 8.03 -29.75 5.02
N LEU A 464 6.89 -29.10 5.29
CA LEU A 464 6.56 -27.80 4.70
C LEU A 464 6.86 -26.62 5.62
N LEU A 465 6.98 -26.85 6.93
CA LEU A 465 7.27 -25.82 7.93
C LEU A 465 8.55 -26.12 8.70
N THR A 466 9.30 -25.07 9.00
CA THR A 466 10.36 -25.11 10.01
C THR A 466 9.75 -25.12 11.41
N ASN A 467 10.57 -25.44 12.42
CA ASN A 467 10.16 -25.41 13.83
C ASN A 467 9.67 -24.02 14.29
N TYR A 468 9.95 -22.96 13.53
CA TYR A 468 9.51 -21.59 13.80
C TYR A 468 8.22 -21.19 13.04
N GLY A 469 7.61 -22.12 12.30
CA GLY A 469 6.37 -21.89 11.55
C GLY A 469 6.53 -21.20 10.20
N SER A 470 7.76 -21.00 9.72
CA SER A 470 8.04 -20.50 8.36
C SER A 470 8.17 -21.63 7.35
N LEU A 471 7.99 -21.36 6.05
CA LEU A 471 8.14 -22.39 5.02
C LEU A 471 9.58 -22.93 4.94
N THR A 472 9.72 -24.25 4.85
CA THR A 472 10.97 -24.95 4.49
C THR A 472 11.36 -24.66 3.04
N PRO A 473 12.58 -25.03 2.59
CA PRO A 473 12.94 -25.00 1.17
C PRO A 473 11.93 -25.74 0.29
N LEU A 474 11.45 -26.91 0.73
CA LEU A 474 10.42 -27.68 0.03
C LEU A 474 9.10 -26.88 -0.06
N GLY A 475 8.66 -26.29 1.06
CA GLY A 475 7.44 -25.45 1.08
C GLY A 475 7.53 -24.23 0.16
N LYS A 476 8.70 -23.59 0.09
CA LYS A 476 8.95 -22.48 -0.86
C LYS A 476 8.96 -22.96 -2.31
N GLU A 477 9.53 -24.13 -2.57
CA GLU A 477 9.55 -24.75 -3.89
C GLU A 477 8.14 -25.12 -4.37
N LEU A 478 7.29 -25.66 -3.48
CA LEU A 478 5.88 -25.89 -3.73
C LEU A 478 5.18 -24.58 -4.12
N CYS A 479 5.38 -23.52 -3.34
CA CYS A 479 4.83 -22.21 -3.67
C CYS A 479 5.33 -21.71 -5.02
N ASN A 480 6.62 -21.86 -5.33
CA ASN A 480 7.17 -21.49 -6.63
C ASN A 480 6.56 -22.29 -7.79
N ALA A 481 6.27 -23.58 -7.61
CA ALA A 481 5.57 -24.38 -8.61
C ALA A 481 4.15 -23.84 -8.86
N VAL A 482 3.44 -23.43 -7.81
CA VAL A 482 2.11 -22.80 -7.91
C VAL A 482 2.19 -21.41 -8.56
N LYS A 483 3.15 -20.56 -8.18
CA LYS A 483 3.36 -19.21 -8.77
C LYS A 483 3.62 -19.24 -10.28
N ASN A 484 4.19 -20.34 -10.77
CA ASN A 484 4.51 -20.56 -12.18
C ASN A 484 3.54 -21.52 -12.90
N LEU A 485 2.41 -21.84 -12.26
CA LEU A 485 1.40 -22.71 -12.83
C LEU A 485 0.82 -22.07 -14.10
N GLN A 486 0.81 -22.83 -15.19
CA GLN A 486 0.13 -22.42 -16.43
C GLN A 486 -1.38 -22.56 -16.27
N TYR A 487 -2.13 -21.65 -16.89
CA TYR A 487 -3.58 -21.77 -16.91
C TYR A 487 -4.01 -22.97 -17.76
N SER A 488 -5.03 -23.67 -17.29
CA SER A 488 -5.72 -24.70 -18.06
C SER A 488 -7.22 -24.59 -17.78
N ASP A 489 -8.01 -24.67 -18.85
CA ASP A 489 -9.46 -24.76 -18.72
C ASP A 489 -9.79 -26.09 -18.04
N LYS A 490 -10.59 -26.03 -16.97
CA LYS A 490 -11.15 -27.24 -16.36
C LYS A 490 -12.22 -27.76 -17.33
N PRO A 491 -12.19 -29.02 -17.75
CA PRO A 491 -13.37 -29.64 -18.33
C PRO A 491 -14.49 -29.56 -17.28
N ASP A 492 -15.72 -29.20 -17.68
CA ASP A 492 -16.88 -29.36 -16.80
C ASP A 492 -16.90 -30.82 -16.32
N ARG A 493 -16.73 -31.02 -15.00
CA ARG A 493 -16.63 -32.31 -14.34
C ARG A 493 -17.89 -32.64 -13.57
#